data_AF-A0A0Q5LJB0-F1
#
_entry.id   AF-A0A0Q5LJB0-F1
#
_cell.length_a   1.000
_cell.length_b   1.000
_cell.length_c   1.000
_cell.angle_alpha   90.00
_cell.angle_beta   90.00
_cell.angle_gamma   90.00
#
_symmetry.space_group_name_H-M   'P 1'
#
loop_
_entity.id
_entity.type
_entity.pdbx_description
1 polymer ?
#
loop_
_entity_poly.entity_id
_entity_poly.type
_entity_poly.pdbx_seq_one_letter_code
_entity_poly.pdbx_strand_id
1 'polypeptide(L)' 'MILSFIFFMILFLGGIWLMGLAQSLEDFQAIVFVGGLLITSLSLAFMMRAGGSATRRKDNWSGNATE' A
#
# COMPACT_ATOMS: atom_id res chain seq x y z
N MET A 1 -3.24 12.65 4.44
CA MET A 1 -1.81 12.62 4.83
C MET A 1 -1.63 11.75 6.07
N ILE A 2 -1.95 12.20 7.29
CA ILE A 2 -1.73 11.40 8.51
C ILE A 2 -2.61 10.14 8.63
N LEU A 3 -3.88 10.20 8.25
CA LEU A 3 -4.78 9.03 8.30
C LEU A 3 -4.32 7.90 7.36
N SER A 4 -3.87 8.25 6.15
CA SER A 4 -3.30 7.32 5.19
C SER A 4 -2.02 6.67 5.72
N PHE A 5 -1.20 7.45 6.43
CA PHE A 5 0.01 6.94 7.09
C PHE A 5 -0.32 5.98 8.24
N ILE A 6 -1.27 6.33 9.11
CA ILE A 6 -1.72 5.45 10.21
C ILE A 6 -2.31 4.16 9.64
N PHE A 7 -3.14 4.26 8.59
CA PHE A 7 -3.69 3.09 7.90
C PHE A 7 -2.57 2.19 7.36
N PHE A 8 -1.58 2.77 6.66
CA PHE A 8 -0.41 2.04 6.18
C PHE A 8 0.36 1.37 7.32
N MET A 9 0.60 2.06 8.43
CA MET A 9 1.31 1.53 9.60
C MET A 9 0.58 0.33 10.21
N ILE A 10 -0.72 0.42 10.40
CA ILE A 10 -1.53 -0.68 10.94
C ILE A 10 -1.47 -1.89 10.00
N LEU A 11 -1.63 -1.67 8.70
CA LEU A 11 -1.60 -2.75 7.72
C LEU A 11 -0.21 -3.39 7.63
N PHE A 12 0.85 -2.58 7.57
CA PHE A 12 2.22 -3.08 7.43
C PHE A 12 2.69 -3.82 8.69
N LEU A 13 2.63 -3.17 9.87
CA LEU A 13 3.04 -3.80 11.12
C LEU A 13 2.13 -4.97 11.48
N GLY A 14 0.82 -4.83 11.25
CA GLY A 14 -0.14 -5.90 11.45
C GLY A 14 0.18 -7.13 10.60
N GLY A 15 0.46 -6.96 9.30
CA GLY A 15 0.82 -8.07 8.42
C GLY A 15 2.13 -8.77 8.82
N ILE A 16 3.17 -8.01 9.20
CA ILE A 16 4.43 -8.57 9.72
C ILE A 16 4.19 -9.34 11.02
N TRP A 17 3.43 -8.78 11.95
CA TRP A 17 3.09 -9.44 13.21
C TRP A 17 2.30 -10.74 12.99
N LEU A 18 1.36 -10.73 12.04
CA LEU A 18 0.52 -11.89 11.70
C LEU A 18 1.34 -13.04 11.11
N MET A 19 2.39 -12.75 10.32
CA MET A 19 3.37 -13.76 9.88
C MET A 19 4.18 -14.35 11.04
N GLY A 20 4.54 -13.54 12.05
CA GLY A 20 5.18 -14.04 13.26
C GLY A 20 4.26 -14.92 14.10
N LEU A 21 3.00 -14.49 14.27
CA LEU A 21 1.97 -15.23 15.00
C LEU A 21 1.66 -16.59 14.37
N ALA A 22 1.80 -16.71 13.04
CA ALA A 22 1.58 -17.96 12.33
C ALA A 22 2.39 -19.14 12.90
N GLN A 23 3.59 -18.88 13.44
CA GLN A 23 4.42 -19.93 14.05
C GLN A 23 3.86 -20.50 15.34
N SER A 24 2.91 -19.81 15.98
CA SER A 24 2.24 -20.26 17.20
C SER A 24 0.92 -21.00 16.91
N LEU A 25 0.52 -21.14 15.64
CA LEU A 25 -0.74 -21.77 15.24
C LEU A 25 -0.48 -23.03 14.42
N GLU A 26 -0.31 -24.16 15.09
CA GLU A 26 0.08 -25.46 14.49
C GLU A 26 -0.85 -25.89 13.34
N ASP A 27 -2.17 -25.75 13.50
CA ASP A 27 -3.15 -26.17 12.48
C ASP A 27 -3.41 -25.12 11.37
N PHE A 28 -3.02 -23.86 11.59
CA PHE A 28 -3.37 -22.74 10.70
C PHE A 28 -2.15 -21.95 10.22
N GLN A 29 -0.94 -22.44 10.45
CA GLN A 29 0.31 -21.74 10.15
C GLN A 29 0.36 -21.23 8.71
N ALA A 30 0.05 -22.10 7.74
CA ALA A 30 0.13 -21.74 6.33
C ALA A 30 -0.85 -20.61 5.95
N ILE A 31 -2.12 -20.72 6.35
CA ILE A 31 -3.15 -19.73 5.97
C ILE A 31 -2.92 -18.39 6.67
N VAL A 32 -2.48 -18.42 7.92
CA VAL A 32 -2.17 -17.21 8.70
C VAL A 32 -0.92 -16.54 8.16
N PHE A 33 0.13 -17.29 7.82
CA PHE A 33 1.33 -16.74 7.20
C PHE A 33 1.03 -16.08 5.85
N VAL A 34 0.30 -16.77 4.97
CA VAL A 34 -0.11 -16.22 3.66
C VAL A 34 -1.01 -15.00 3.85
N GLY A 35 -1.93 -15.02 4.82
CA GLY A 35 -2.75 -13.88 5.18
C GLY A 35 -1.90 -12.66 5.58
N GLY A 36 -0.89 -12.85 6.45
CA GLY A 36 0.04 -11.79 6.82
C GLY A 36 0.82 -11.24 5.64
N LEU A 37 1.30 -12.10 4.75
CA LEU A 37 2.01 -11.71 3.52
C LEU A 37 1.14 -10.89 2.56
N LEU A 38 -0.13 -11.27 2.39
CA LEU A 38 -1.08 -10.53 1.56
C LEU A 38 -1.40 -9.16 2.15
N ILE A 39 -1.56 -9.07 3.48
CA ILE A 39 -1.81 -7.80 4.18
C ILE A 39 -0.60 -6.85 4.04
N THR A 40 0.62 -7.34 4.22
CA THR A 40 1.84 -6.55 4.00
C THR A 40 1.98 -6.12 2.54
N SER A 41 1.66 -7.00 1.58
CA SER A 41 1.69 -6.66 0.16
C SER A 41 0.67 -5.57 -0.19
N LEU A 42 -0.54 -5.66 0.39
CA LEU A 42 -1.59 -4.67 0.22
C LEU A 42 -1.17 -3.30 0.77
N SER A 43 -0.41 -3.27 1.86
CA SER A 43 0.06 -2.00 2.45
C SER A 43 1.06 -1.30 1.53
N LEU A 44 1.98 -2.07 0.91
CA LEU A 44 2.92 -1.55 -0.08
C LEU A 44 2.18 -1.06 -1.33
N ALA A 45 1.22 -1.84 -1.83
CA ALA A 45 0.38 -1.45 -2.95
C ALA A 45 -0.39 -0.13 -2.67
N PHE A 46 -0.88 0.05 -1.44
CA PHE A 46 -1.53 1.28 -1.02
C PHE A 46 -0.58 2.50 -1.04
N MET A 47 0.67 2.33 -0.57
CA MET A 47 1.69 3.40 -0.58
C MET A 47 2.15 3.76 -2.00
N MET A 48 2.29 2.74 -2.86
CA MET A 48 2.67 2.89 -4.26
C MET A 48 1.53 3.39 -5.15
N ARG A 49 0.30 3.44 -4.63
CA ARG A 49 -0.85 3.97 -5.38
C ARG A 49 -0.63 5.45 -5.67
N ALA A 50 -0.30 5.76 -6.92
CA ALA A 50 -0.20 7.13 -7.38
C ALA A 50 -1.52 7.88 -7.07
N GLY A 51 -1.46 8.88 -6.19
CA GLY A 51 -2.51 9.86 -6.05
C GLY A 51 -2.49 10.74 -7.29
N GLY A 52 -3.49 10.59 -8.17
CA GLY A 52 -3.52 11.27 -9.45
C GLY A 52 -3.36 12.79 -9.34
N SER A 53 -2.28 13.30 -9.91
CA SER A 53 -2.24 14.62 -10.55
C SER A 53 -1.29 14.54 -11.76
N ALA A 54 -1.66 13.67 -12.70
CA ALA A 54 -0.95 13.52 -13.97
C ALA A 54 -1.48 14.45 -15.08
N THR A 55 -2.42 15.37 -14.79
CA THR A 55 -3.09 16.19 -15.82
C THR A 55 -2.86 17.70 -15.75
N ARG A 56 -1.89 18.21 -14.97
CA ARG A 56 -1.36 19.56 -15.25
C ARG A 56 0.05 19.46 -15.79
N ARG A 57 0.15 19.17 -17.09
CA ARG A 57 1.37 19.34 -17.86
C ARG A 57 1.65 20.84 -17.88
N LYS A 58 2.47 21.32 -16.95
CA LYS A 58 2.92 22.72 -16.88
C LYS A 58 3.79 23.13 -18.09
N ASP A 59 4.29 22.14 -18.84
CA ASP A 59 5.17 22.31 -19.99
C ASP A 59 4.57 21.61 -21.23
N ASN A 60 3.37 22.03 -21.65
CA ASN A 60 2.77 21.53 -22.89
C ASN A 60 3.39 22.27 -24.09
N TRP A 61 4.01 21.52 -25.01
CA TRP A 61 4.68 22.05 -26.22
C TRP A 61 3.71 22.62 -27.26
N SER A 62 2.40 22.32 -27.18
CA SER A 62 1.42 23.09 -27.94
C SER A 62 1.29 24.45 -27.26
N GLY A 63 2.06 25.43 -27.74
CA GLY A 63 1.87 26.84 -27.42
C GLY A 63 0.39 27.22 -27.50
N ASN A 64 0.03 28.29 -26.78
CA ASN A 64 -1.32 28.81 -26.70
C ASN A 64 -2.03 28.72 -28.07
N ALA A 65 -3.16 28.02 -28.12
CA ALA A 65 -3.97 27.99 -29.33
C ALA A 65 -4.60 29.37 -29.64
N THR A 66 -4.47 30.36 -28.74
CA THR A 66 -5.08 31.70 -28.88
C THR A 66 -4.37 32.84 -28.13
N GLU A 67 -3.06 32.77 -27.83
CA GLU A 67 -2.29 33.97 -27.40
C GLU A 67 -0.89 33.95 -28.01
#